data_AF-A0A678NQ35-F1
#
_entry.id   AF-A0A678NQ35-F1
#
_cell.length_a   1.000
_cell.length_b   1.000
_cell.length_c   1.000
_cell.angle_alpha   90.00
_cell.angle_beta   90.00
_cell.angle_gamma   90.00
#
_symmetry.space_group_name_H-M   'P 1'
#
loop_
_entity.id
_entity.type
_entity.pdbx_description
1 polymer ?
#
loop_
_entity_poly.entity_id
_entity_poly.type
_entity_poly.pdbx_seq_one_letter_code
_entity_poly.pdbx_strand_id
1 'polypeptide(L)'
;MLNDRIQTPDSLQHVLRKAEEYLGTLPLETPYSEFEHKFQEIGLERGWGDTAERVLESIQLLLDLLEAPDPCTLETFLGRIPMVFNVVILSPHGYFAQDNVLGYPDTGGQVV
;
A
#
# COMPACT_ATOMS: atom_id res chain seq x y z
N MET A 1 3.26 -6.95 4.26
CA MET A 1 3.80 -5.74 4.92
C MET A 1 4.61 -6.03 6.19
N LEU A 2 4.08 -6.69 7.24
CA LEU A 2 4.88 -7.15 8.38
C LEU A 2 4.67 -8.66 8.60
N ASN A 3 5.68 -9.36 9.12
CA ASN A 3 5.54 -10.77 9.55
C ASN A 3 5.67 -10.93 11.06
N ASP A 4 5.52 -12.18 11.51
CA ASP A 4 5.44 -12.56 12.93
C ASP A 4 6.71 -12.27 13.76
N ARG A 5 7.81 -11.83 13.12
CA ARG A 5 9.05 -11.42 13.78
C ARG A 5 8.92 -10.08 14.51
N ILE A 6 7.97 -9.24 14.11
CA ILE A 6 7.74 -7.91 14.70
C ILE A 6 6.50 -8.01 15.60
N GLN A 7 6.72 -7.92 16.92
CA GLN A 7 5.64 -8.08 17.90
C GLN A 7 5.39 -6.84 18.75
N THR A 8 6.30 -5.87 18.73
CA THR A 8 6.17 -4.63 19.52
C THR A 8 6.41 -3.38 18.67
N PRO A 9 5.81 -2.23 19.04
CA PRO A 9 6.07 -0.95 18.36
C PRO A 9 7.55 -0.57 18.36
N ASP A 10 8.27 -0.83 19.46
CA ASP A 10 9.71 -0.57 19.57
C ASP A 10 10.52 -1.42 18.56
N SER A 11 10.15 -2.70 18.41
CA SER A 11 10.79 -3.59 17.43
C SER A 11 10.50 -3.13 16.00
N LEU A 12 9.29 -2.64 15.73
CA LEU A 12 8.91 -2.09 14.44
C LEU A 12 9.75 -0.86 14.11
N GLN A 13 9.87 0.10 15.02
CA GLN A 13 10.67 1.30 14.81
C GLN A 13 12.15 0.96 14.54
N HIS A 14 12.70 0.00 15.27
CA HIS A 14 14.08 -0.47 15.04
C HIS A 14 14.26 -1.09 13.65
N VAL A 15 13.32 -1.96 13.23
CA VAL A 15 13.35 -2.59 11.90
C VAL A 15 13.22 -1.55 10.79
N LEU A 16 12.31 -0.58 10.93
CA LEU A 16 12.10 0.46 9.94
C LEU A 16 13.35 1.35 9.75
N ARG A 17 14.00 1.78 10.83
CA ARG A 17 15.28 2.52 10.72
C ARG A 17 16.38 1.71 10.04
N LYS A 18 16.50 0.42 10.38
CA LYS A 18 17.47 -0.48 9.74
C LYS A 18 17.18 -0.68 8.25
N ALA A 19 15.90 -0.74 7.87
CA ALA A 19 15.49 -0.84 6.49
C ALA A 19 15.76 0.45 5.72
N GLU A 20 15.49 1.62 6.32
CA GLU A 20 15.82 2.94 5.76
C GLU A 20 17.32 3.07 5.48
N GLU A 21 18.18 2.78 6.47
CA GLU A 21 19.64 2.81 6.31
C GLU A 21 20.11 1.90 5.18
N TYR A 22 19.54 0.71 5.07
CA TYR A 22 19.92 -0.23 4.02
C TYR A 22 19.45 0.21 2.63
N LEU A 23 18.22 0.72 2.49
CA LEU A 23 17.72 1.22 1.21
C LEU A 23 18.50 2.45 0.73
N GLY A 24 18.97 3.30 1.66
CA GLY A 24 19.84 4.43 1.34
C GLY A 24 21.18 4.03 0.70
N THR A 25 21.58 2.76 0.79
CA THR A 25 22.80 2.24 0.12
C THR A 25 22.55 1.72 -1.29
N LEU A 26 21.29 1.49 -1.67
CA LEU A 26 20.92 0.90 -2.96
C LEU A 26 20.60 1.98 -3.99
N PRO A 27 20.77 1.70 -5.30
CA PRO A 27 20.19 2.53 -6.34
C PRO A 27 18.66 2.65 -6.19
N LEU A 28 18.11 3.83 -6.43
CA LEU A 28 16.67 4.12 -6.28
C LEU A 28 15.77 3.21 -7.15
N GLU A 29 16.26 2.85 -8.33
CA GLU A 29 15.57 1.98 -9.31
C GLU A 29 15.71 0.48 -9.01
N THR A 30 16.35 0.09 -7.90
CA THR A 30 16.54 -1.32 -7.55
C THR A 30 15.18 -1.98 -7.34
N PRO A 31 14.85 -3.07 -8.05
CA PRO A 31 13.57 -3.73 -7.90
C PRO A 31 13.48 -4.48 -6.56
N TYR A 32 12.28 -4.53 -5.98
CA TYR A 32 12.02 -5.18 -4.69
C TYR A 32 12.55 -6.63 -4.62
N SER A 33 12.50 -7.35 -5.75
CA SER A 33 12.99 -8.74 -5.84
C SER A 33 14.46 -8.93 -5.45
N GLU A 34 15.29 -7.89 -5.60
CA GLU A 34 16.73 -7.98 -5.28
C GLU A 34 17.00 -7.93 -3.78
N PHE A 35 16.15 -7.28 -3.00
CA PHE A 35 16.32 -7.12 -1.55
C PHE A 35 15.22 -7.78 -0.71
N GLU A 36 14.26 -8.44 -1.36
CA GLU A 36 13.14 -9.14 -0.72
C GLU A 36 13.58 -10.07 0.41
N HIS A 37 14.58 -10.93 0.16
CA HIS A 37 15.03 -11.91 1.15
C HIS A 37 15.53 -11.23 2.44
N LYS A 38 16.30 -10.16 2.28
CA LYS A 38 16.83 -9.38 3.39
C LYS A 38 15.72 -8.66 4.16
N PHE A 39 14.67 -8.22 3.46
CA PHE A 39 13.49 -7.61 4.07
C PHE A 39 12.69 -8.61 4.90
N GLN A 40 12.48 -9.82 4.38
CA GLN A 40 11.79 -10.88 5.11
C GLN A 40 12.54 -11.29 6.38
N GLU A 41 13.88 -11.34 6.33
CA GLU A 41 14.71 -11.61 7.50
C GLU A 41 14.52 -10.59 8.64
N ILE A 42 14.36 -9.31 8.30
CA ILE A 42 14.12 -8.25 9.30
C ILE A 42 12.64 -8.08 9.67
N GLY A 43 11.74 -8.80 9.01
CA GLY A 43 10.32 -8.83 9.34
C GLY A 43 9.41 -8.02 8.42
N LEU A 44 9.95 -7.50 7.32
CA LEU A 44 9.21 -6.74 6.31
C LEU A 44 8.81 -7.65 5.14
N GLU A 45 7.52 -7.75 4.90
CA GLU A 45 6.95 -8.51 3.77
C GLU A 45 6.61 -7.59 2.60
N ARG A 46 6.27 -8.15 1.44
CA ARG A 46 5.83 -7.41 0.25
C ARG A 46 4.70 -6.40 0.55
N GLY A 47 4.63 -5.36 -0.28
CA GLY A 47 3.57 -4.34 -0.28
C GLY A 47 4.05 -2.90 -0.14
N TRP A 48 5.30 -2.67 0.26
CA TRP A 48 5.86 -1.33 0.50
C TRP A 48 6.19 -0.53 -0.76
N GLY A 49 6.33 -1.20 -1.90
CA GLY A 49 6.76 -0.59 -3.16
C GLY A 49 7.33 -1.63 -4.10
N ASP A 50 7.45 -1.27 -5.37
CA ASP A 50 8.07 -2.04 -6.45
C ASP A 50 9.57 -1.73 -6.62
N THR A 51 9.99 -0.49 -6.34
CA THR A 51 11.39 -0.03 -6.35
C THR A 51 11.89 0.34 -4.96
N ALA A 52 13.22 0.40 -4.79
CA ALA A 52 13.86 0.84 -3.54
C ALA A 52 13.41 2.25 -3.14
N GLU A 53 13.25 3.17 -4.09
CA GLU A 53 12.71 4.51 -3.85
C GLU A 53 11.30 4.47 -3.25
N ARG A 54 10.38 3.74 -3.91
CA ARG A 54 8.99 3.60 -3.45
C ARG A 54 8.88 2.97 -2.06
N VAL A 55 9.72 1.98 -1.79
CA VAL A 55 9.79 1.32 -0.48
C VAL A 55 10.34 2.28 0.57
N LEU A 56 11.39 3.04 0.24
CA LEU A 56 12.01 4.02 1.14
C LEU A 56 11.00 5.09 1.55
N GLU A 57 10.29 5.69 0.58
CA GLU A 57 9.24 6.67 0.87
C GLU A 57 8.17 6.11 1.82
N SER A 58 7.72 4.87 1.58
CA SER A 58 6.68 4.25 2.39
C SER A 58 7.14 3.94 3.82
N ILE A 59 8.43 3.60 3.99
CA ILE A 59 9.04 3.40 5.31
C ILE A 59 9.19 4.74 6.05
N GLN A 60 9.62 5.80 5.36
CA GLN A 60 9.76 7.13 5.94
C GLN A 60 8.42 7.68 6.42
N LEU A 61 7.36 7.55 5.61
CA LEU A 61 6.00 7.93 6.03
C LEU A 61 5.56 7.21 7.30
N LEU A 62 5.87 5.91 7.42
CA LEU A 62 5.52 5.16 8.63
C LEU A 62 6.37 5.57 9.84
N LEU A 63 7.67 5.85 9.65
CA LEU A 63 8.53 6.37 10.71
C LEU A 63 8.04 7.74 11.21
N ASP A 64 7.70 8.64 10.29
CA ASP A 64 7.14 9.95 10.60
C ASP A 64 5.85 9.82 11.42
N LEU A 65 4.96 8.90 11.05
CA LEU A 65 3.73 8.63 11.81
C LEU A 65 3.98 8.07 13.22
N LEU A 66 5.03 7.27 13.40
CA LEU A 66 5.42 6.73 14.71
C LEU A 66 6.09 7.80 15.59
N GLU A 67 6.80 8.76 15.01
CA GLU A 67 7.45 9.85 15.74
C GLU A 67 6.51 11.02 16.05
N ALA A 68 5.78 11.50 15.04
CA ALA A 68 4.87 12.63 15.13
C ALA A 68 3.69 12.44 14.16
N PRO A 69 2.55 11.90 14.63
CA PRO A 69 1.42 11.63 13.75
C PRO A 69 0.79 12.93 13.24
N ASP A 70 0.74 13.10 11.92
CA ASP A 70 0.00 14.17 11.26
C ASP A 70 -1.11 13.63 10.32
N PRO A 71 -2.23 14.36 10.18
CA PRO A 71 -3.37 13.90 9.39
C PRO A 71 -3.05 13.64 7.92
N CYS A 72 -2.17 14.46 7.32
CA CYS A 72 -1.86 14.40 5.89
C CYS A 72 -1.00 13.15 5.56
N THR A 73 0.00 12.87 6.39
CA THR A 73 0.85 11.68 6.28
C THR A 73 0.04 10.43 6.58
N LEU A 74 -0.91 10.48 7.53
CA LEU A 74 -1.75 9.33 7.84
C LEU A 74 -2.66 8.98 6.65
N GLU A 75 -3.30 9.97 6.04
CA GLU A 75 -4.09 9.80 4.82
C GLU A 75 -3.24 9.23 3.68
N THR A 76 -2.06 9.82 3.46
CA THR A 76 -1.13 9.40 2.40
C THR A 76 -0.66 7.96 2.61
N PHE A 77 -0.29 7.60 3.83
CA PHE A 77 0.17 6.26 4.17
C PHE A 77 -0.95 5.24 4.01
N LEU A 78 -2.14 5.50 4.58
CA LEU A 78 -3.29 4.60 4.44
C LEU A 78 -3.72 4.45 2.98
N GLY A 79 -3.66 5.51 2.17
CA GLY A 79 -3.94 5.44 0.74
C GLY A 79 -2.92 4.61 -0.07
N ARG A 80 -1.68 4.48 0.42
CA ARG A 80 -0.61 3.69 -0.22
C ARG A 80 -0.66 2.21 0.17
N ILE A 81 -1.26 1.85 1.30
CA ILE A 81 -1.40 0.43 1.68
C ILE A 81 -2.31 -0.26 0.66
N PRO A 82 -1.86 -1.36 0.02
CA PRO A 82 -2.72 -2.13 -0.85
C PRO A 82 -3.77 -2.87 -0.01
N MET A 83 -4.92 -2.22 0.21
CA MET A 83 -6.04 -2.75 0.98
C MET A 83 -7.19 -3.26 0.10
N VAL A 84 -7.43 -2.60 -1.03
CA VAL A 84 -8.58 -2.86 -1.90
C VAL A 84 -8.17 -3.83 -3.01
N PHE A 85 -8.49 -5.11 -2.83
CA PHE A 85 -8.24 -6.15 -3.85
C PHE A 85 -9.52 -6.65 -4.50
N ASN A 86 -10.57 -6.86 -3.70
CA ASN A 86 -11.85 -7.38 -4.16
C ASN A 86 -12.91 -6.29 -3.97
N VAL A 87 -13.51 -5.85 -5.07
CA VAL A 87 -14.57 -4.83 -5.06
C VAL A 87 -15.87 -5.47 -5.51
N VAL A 88 -16.88 -5.41 -4.64
CA VAL A 88 -18.23 -5.87 -4.96
C VAL A 88 -19.12 -4.64 -5.10
N ILE A 89 -19.64 -4.44 -6.31
CA ILE A 89 -20.62 -3.38 -6.60
C ILE A 89 -21.97 -4.06 -6.80
N LEU A 90 -22.97 -3.65 -6.01
CA LEU A 90 -24.34 -4.12 -6.15
C LEU A 90 -25.19 -3.04 -6.80
N SER A 91 -25.72 -3.34 -7.98
CA SER A 91 -26.72 -2.53 -8.66
C SER A 91 -27.93 -3.40 -9.04
N PRO A 92 -28.86 -3.66 -8.09
CA PRO A 92 -29.94 -4.63 -8.29
C PRO A 92 -31.04 -4.18 -9.28
N HIS A 93 -31.17 -2.88 -9.52
CA HIS A 93 -32.21 -2.31 -10.37
C HIS A 93 -31.62 -1.80 -11.69
N GLY A 94 -32.47 -1.71 -12.72
CA GLY A 94 -32.10 -1.30 -14.07
C GLY A 94 -31.53 -2.43 -14.94
N TYR A 95 -31.25 -2.11 -16.20
CA TYR A 95 -30.58 -3.00 -17.15
C TYR A 95 -29.07 -2.67 -17.15
N PHE A 96 -28.29 -3.46 -16.43
CA PHE A 96 -26.84 -3.25 -16.33
C PHE A 96 -26.11 -4.01 -17.46
N ALA A 97 -25.75 -3.30 -18.53
CA ALA A 97 -24.95 -3.85 -19.64
C ALA A 97 -24.15 -2.74 -20.33
N GLN A 98 -23.11 -3.12 -21.08
CA GLN A 98 -22.17 -2.18 -21.72
C GLN A 98 -22.73 -1.56 -23.01
N ASP A 99 -23.73 -2.18 -23.65
CA ASP A 99 -24.32 -1.71 -24.91
C ASP A 99 -25.86 -1.90 -24.90
N ASN A 100 -26.57 -1.08 -25.68
CA ASN A 100 -28.01 -1.18 -25.96
C ASN A 100 -28.99 -1.08 -24.77
N VAL A 101 -28.55 -0.57 -23.62
CA VAL A 101 -29.42 -0.40 -22.42
C VAL A 101 -29.66 1.05 -22.01
N LEU A 102 -28.93 1.99 -22.62
CA LEU A 102 -29.08 3.42 -22.40
C LEU A 102 -30.46 3.92 -22.85
N GLY A 103 -31.25 4.44 -21.91
CA GLY A 103 -32.60 4.98 -22.17
C GLY A 103 -33.75 4.03 -21.81
N TYR A 104 -33.47 2.84 -21.27
CA TYR A 104 -34.49 1.94 -20.73
C TYR A 104 -34.97 2.41 -19.35
N PRO A 105 -36.19 2.03 -18.90
CA PRO A 105 -36.68 2.36 -17.56
C PRO A 105 -35.63 1.97 -16.50
N ASP A 106 -35.37 2.88 -15.56
CA ASP A 106 -34.37 2.73 -14.49
C ASP A 106 -32.90 2.51 -14.97
N THR A 107 -32.57 2.86 -16.23
CA THR A 107 -31.21 2.70 -16.80
C THR A 107 -30.67 4.02 -17.37
N GLY A 108 -29.81 4.69 -16.60
CA GLY A 108 -29.23 6.00 -16.92
C GLY A 108 -27.78 6.12 -16.47
N GLY A 109 -27.41 7.25 -15.84
CA GLY A 109 -26.02 7.56 -15.43
C GLY A 109 -25.38 6.61 -14.41
N GLN A 110 -26.12 5.62 -13.91
CA GLN A 110 -25.63 4.57 -13.01
C GLN A 110 -24.89 3.43 -13.74
N VAL A 111 -25.03 3.33 -15.07
CA VAL A 111 -24.43 2.27 -15.90
C VAL A 111 -23.28 2.81 -16.79
N VAL A 112 -23.01 4.12 -16.73
CA VAL A 112 -22.01 4.82 -17.57
C VAL A 112 -20.63 4.80 -16.92
#